data_AF-A0A2N6VJI2-F1
#
_entry.id   AF-A0A2N6VJI2-F1
#
_cell.length_a   1.000
_cell.length_b   1.000
_cell.length_c   1.000
_cell.angle_alpha   90.00
_cell.angle_beta   90.00
_cell.angle_gamma   90.00
#
_symmetry.space_group_name_H-M   'P 1'
#
loop_
_entity.id
_entity.type
_entity.pdbx_description
1 polymer ?
#
loop_
_entity_poly.entity_id
_entity_poly.type
_entity_poly.pdbx_seq_one_letter_code
_entity_poly.pdbx_strand_id
1 'polypeptide(L)' 'KNGTKTLVVAGDSHAVQWVPAFEEALGRDGWKIVVIARENCPLNPEPRTFEERQQSFVCSQAVPNMLGSIEQQKPS' A
#
# COMPACT_ATOMS: atom_id res chain seq x y z
N LYS A 1 -0.51 15.80 10.12
CA LYS A 1 -0.02 16.90 9.24
C LYS A 1 -0.89 16.90 7.98
N ASN A 2 -1.55 18.02 7.64
CA ASN A 2 -2.45 18.14 6.49
C ASN A 2 -1.64 18.62 5.27
N GLY A 3 -1.04 17.68 4.54
CA GLY A 3 -0.37 17.96 3.27
C GLY A 3 -1.38 18.16 2.13
N THR A 4 -1.06 19.00 1.15
CA THR A 4 -1.94 19.25 -0.03
C THR A 4 -1.75 18.21 -1.13
N LYS A 5 -0.68 17.41 -1.05
CA LYS A 5 -0.36 16.29 -1.93
C LYS A 5 -0.22 15.01 -1.12
N THR A 6 -0.70 13.90 -1.66
CA THR A 6 -0.69 12.60 -0.98
C THR A 6 0.13 11.60 -1.79
N LEU A 7 1.18 11.05 -1.19
CA LEU A 7 1.87 9.86 -1.70
C LEU A 7 1.24 8.63 -1.04
N VAL A 8 0.71 7.72 -1.86
CA VAL A 8 0.23 6.43 -1.38
C VAL A 8 1.26 5.36 -1.70
N VAL A 9 1.75 4.68 -0.67
CA VAL A 9 2.65 3.52 -0.79
C VAL A 9 1.81 2.27 -0.59
N ALA A 10 1.60 1.49 -1.65
CA ALA A 10 0.75 0.31 -1.62
C ALA A 10 1.42 -0.95 -2.15
N GLY A 11 1.10 -2.10 -1.56
CA GLY A 11 1.68 -3.40 -1.92
C GLY A 11 1.94 -4.27 -0.70
N ASP A 12 3.10 -4.92 -0.66
CA ASP A 12 3.52 -5.81 0.42
C ASP A 12 4.70 -5.24 1.22
N SER A 13 5.40 -6.11 1.95
CA SER A 13 6.58 -5.75 2.73
C SER A 13 7.66 -5.06 1.90
N HIS A 14 7.80 -5.37 0.61
CA HIS A 14 8.78 -4.69 -0.25
C HIS A 14 8.36 -3.26 -0.55
N ALA A 15 7.07 -2.98 -0.68
CA ALA A 15 6.58 -1.61 -0.83
C ALA A 15 6.86 -0.79 0.44
N VAL A 16 6.64 -1.38 1.63
CA VAL A 16 6.86 -0.72 2.93
C VAL A 16 8.33 -0.35 3.15
N GLN A 17 9.28 -1.12 2.62
CA GLN A 17 10.71 -0.84 2.75
C GLN A 17 11.13 0.51 2.14
N TRP A 18 10.37 1.07 1.21
CA TRP A 18 10.64 2.38 0.61
C TRP A 18 10.15 3.57 1.46
N VAL A 19 9.32 3.33 2.47
CA VAL A 19 8.72 4.40 3.29
C VAL A 19 9.76 5.34 3.90
N PRO A 20 10.87 4.87 4.51
CA PRO A 20 11.89 5.77 5.07
C PRO A 20 12.49 6.72 4.03
N ALA A 21 12.72 6.24 2.80
CA ALA A 21 13.25 7.07 1.72
C ALA A 21 12.25 8.16 1.30
N PHE A 22 10.94 7.85 1.28
CA PHE A 22 9.90 8.85 1.01
C PHE A 22 9.74 9.85 2.15
N GLU A 23 9.85 9.40 3.41
CA GLU A 23 9.82 10.30 4.56
C GLU A 23 10.98 11.29 4.55
N GLU A 24 12.18 10.84 4.16
CA GLU A 24 13.35 11.70 3.99
C GLU A 24 13.15 12.71 2.85
N ALA A 25 12.70 12.23 1.68
CA ALA A 25 12.55 13.07 0.49
C ALA A 25 11.40 14.07 0.59
N LEU A 26 10.27 13.70 1.20
CA LEU A 26 9.02 14.47 1.15
C LEU A 26 8.60 15.08 2.49
N GLY A 27 9.28 14.73 3.59
CA GLY A 27 8.89 15.12 4.96
C GLY A 27 8.86 16.63 5.21
N ARG A 28 9.55 17.44 4.38
CA ARG A 28 9.57 18.90 4.44
C ARG A 28 8.63 19.59 3.45
N ASP A 29 8.09 18.85 2.48
CA ASP A 29 7.44 19.42 1.29
C ASP A 29 5.90 19.44 1.40
N GLY A 30 5.38 19.28 2.61
CA GLY A 30 3.93 19.29 2.83
C GLY A 30 3.20 18.12 2.17
N TRP A 31 3.86 16.97 2.02
CA TRP A 31 3.23 15.74 1.57
C TRP A 31 2.65 14.95 2.74
N LYS A 32 1.50 14.32 2.51
CA LYS A 32 0.96 13.25 3.36
C LYS A 32 1.42 11.91 2.77
N ILE A 33 2.12 11.10 3.55
CA ILE A 33 2.45 9.72 3.17
C ILE A 33 1.40 8.81 3.80
N VAL A 34 0.77 7.95 2.98
CA VAL A 34 -0.21 6.96 3.42
C VAL A 34 0.27 5.58 2.99
N VAL A 35 0.39 4.66 3.94
CA VAL A 35 0.81 3.28 3.67
C VAL A 35 -0.41 2.38 3.67
N ILE A 36 -0.66 1.70 2.56
CA ILE A 36 -1.76 0.74 2.37
C ILE A 36 -1.11 -0.57 1.90
N ALA A 37 -0.61 -1.35 2.86
CA ALA A 37 0.14 -2.55 2.56
C ALA A 37 -0.39 -3.76 3.34
N ARG A 38 -0.26 -4.94 2.74
CA ARG A 38 -0.49 -6.21 3.40
C ARG A 38 0.63 -7.18 3.08
N GLU A 39 1.23 -7.76 4.11
CA GLU A 39 2.33 -8.71 3.97
C GLU A 39 1.96 -9.87 3.03
N ASN A 40 2.92 -10.28 2.21
CA ASN A 40 2.80 -11.34 1.20
C ASN A 40 1.79 -11.08 0.07
N CYS A 41 1.12 -9.93 0.06
CA CYS A 41 0.16 -9.55 -0.95
C CYS A 41 0.68 -8.37 -1.77
N PRO A 42 1.45 -8.61 -2.84
CA PRO A 42 1.79 -7.54 -3.77
C PRO A 42 0.51 -6.94 -4.35
N LEU A 43 0.60 -5.73 -4.90
CA LEU A 43 -0.52 -5.05 -5.55
C LEU A 43 -0.82 -5.68 -6.93
N ASN A 44 -1.03 -7.00 -6.96
CA ASN A 44 -1.43 -7.80 -8.11
C ASN A 44 -2.61 -8.69 -7.66
N PRO A 45 -3.80 -8.57 -8.27
CA PRO A 45 -4.98 -9.33 -7.87
C PRO A 45 -4.92 -10.82 -8.23
N GLU A 46 -3.89 -11.28 -8.95
CA GLU A 46 -3.75 -12.70 -9.31
C GLU A 46 -3.59 -13.61 -8.08
N PRO A 47 -4.31 -14.75 -8.03
CA PRO A 47 -4.16 -15.73 -6.97
C PRO A 47 -2.73 -16.23 -6.84
N ARG A 48 -2.27 -16.40 -5.61
CA ARG A 48 -0.92 -16.91 -5.30
C ARG A 48 -1.01 -18.38 -4.92
N THR A 49 -0.01 -19.16 -5.32
CA THR A 49 0.15 -20.56 -4.88
C THR A 49 0.24 -20.74 -3.36
N PHE A 50 0.57 -19.67 -2.62
CA PHE A 50 0.59 -19.66 -1.16
C PHE A 50 -0.80 -19.48 -0.55
N GLU A 51 -1.70 -18.71 -1.18
CA GLU A 51 -3.12 -18.61 -0.76
C GLU A 51 -3.80 -19.97 -0.84
N GLU A 52 -3.49 -20.74 -1.88
CA GLU A 52 -4.04 -22.08 -2.08
C GLU A 52 -3.63 -23.06 -0.97
N ARG A 53 -2.49 -22.80 -0.30
CA ARG A 53 -1.95 -23.66 0.77
C ARG A 53 -2.30 -23.18 2.18
N GLN A 54 -2.59 -21.90 2.37
CA GLN A 54 -2.87 -21.32 3.68
C GLN A 54 -4.12 -20.42 3.62
N GLN A 55 -5.19 -20.85 4.29
CA GLN A 55 -6.46 -20.13 4.37
C GLN A 55 -6.38 -18.81 5.16
N SER A 56 -5.29 -18.54 5.87
CA SER A 56 -5.16 -17.38 6.75
C SER A 56 -4.95 -16.05 5.99
N PHE A 57 -4.64 -16.08 4.69
CA PHE A 57 -4.41 -14.87 3.90
C PHE A 57 -4.94 -15.03 2.47
N VAL A 58 -5.88 -14.18 2.07
CA VAL A 58 -6.47 -14.16 0.72
C VAL A 58 -6.09 -12.82 0.05
N CYS A 59 -5.03 -12.77 -0.76
CA CYS A 59 -4.66 -11.55 -1.48
C CYS A 59 -5.66 -11.21 -2.57
N SER A 60 -6.38 -12.19 -3.11
CA SER A 60 -7.55 -11.96 -3.96
C SER A 60 -8.65 -11.10 -3.28
N GLN A 61 -8.68 -11.04 -1.94
CA GLN A 61 -9.50 -10.08 -1.20
C GLN A 61 -8.71 -8.84 -0.73
N ALA A 62 -7.43 -9.01 -0.39
CA ALA A 62 -6.60 -7.90 0.07
C ALA A 62 -6.44 -6.81 -1.00
N VAL A 63 -6.17 -7.19 -2.25
CA VAL A 63 -5.88 -6.24 -3.33
C VAL A 63 -7.08 -5.35 -3.64
N PRO A 64 -8.31 -5.87 -3.82
CA PRO A 64 -9.50 -5.01 -3.95
C PRO A 64 -9.70 -4.06 -2.75
N ASN A 65 -9.47 -4.53 -1.53
CA ASN A 65 -9.57 -3.67 -0.33
C ASN A 65 -8.51 -2.56 -0.32
N MET A 66 -7.28 -2.87 -0.76
CA MET A 66 -6.22 -1.88 -0.92
C MET A 66 -6.60 -0.84 -1.96
N LEU A 67 -7.09 -1.24 -3.13
CA LEU A 67 -7.56 -0.33 -4.19
C LEU A 67 -8.68 0.60 -3.71
N GLY A 68 -9.69 0.06 -3.03
CA GLY A 68 -10.75 0.89 -2.44
C GLY A 68 -10.25 1.88 -1.39
N SER A 69 -9.21 1.52 -0.64
CA SER A 69 -8.57 2.42 0.33
C SER A 69 -7.74 3.52 -0.35
N ILE A 70 -7.11 3.21 -1.50
CA ILE A 70 -6.37 4.17 -2.32
C ILE A 70 -7.34 5.20 -2.90
N GLU A 71 -8.47 4.78 -3.46
CA GLU A 71 -9.50 5.66 -4.04
C GLU A 71 -10.01 6.68 -3.01
N GLN A 72 -10.18 6.26 -1.75
CA GLN A 72 -10.58 7.15 -0.66
C GLN A 72 -9.57 8.26 -0.35
N GLN A 73 -8.28 8.07 -0.69
CA GLN A 73 -7.27 9.11 -0.46
C GLN A 73 -7.33 10.23 -1.50
N LYS A 74 -8.04 10.05 -2.63
CA LYS A 74 -8.05 10.97 -3.79
C LYS A 74 -6.65 11.51 -4.10
N PRO A 75 -5.65 10.63 -4.32
CA PRO A 75 -4.30 11.05 -4.59
C PRO A 75 -4.28 11.94 -5.84
N SER A 76 -3.66 13.12 -5.72
CA SER A 76 -3.66 14.20 -6.72
C SER A 76 -2.32 14.35 -7.42
#